data_AF-A0A7S1RIM1-F1
#
_entry.id   AF-A0A7S1RIM1-F1
#
_cell.length_a   1.000
_cell.length_b   1.000
_cell.length_c   1.000
_cell.angle_alpha   90.00
_cell.angle_beta   90.00
_cell.angle_gamma   90.00
#
_symmetry.space_group_name_H-M   'P 1'
#
loop_
_entity.id
_entity.type
_entity.pdbx_description
1 polymer ?
#
loop_
_entity_poly.entity_id
_entity_poly.type
_entity_poly.pdbx_seq_one_letter_code
_entity_poly.pdbx_strand_id
1 'polypeptide(L)'
;MVLPLSTDLRILMLLAGAVSWLASAEDAGDILSMLQLSARVNSTGRGLAMAYLPYNFGHTVAVKAASSGLAWGDCGDRSGTSACLGFQTSNVTGCHLMYTPAKQWPADLAKEHFGGRSVFGILRDPYERMVAQFRGSGARDYPELHAACDVSEAVKRRMRSYLDSVRGGNPYVSDCMMLPQAEYFEGPNGINLPIDGRLLPLSFNEVMERHGYPTIHMATTAVSLKCEVSSFSLDAEARAMVKEMYARDLALICKHFGYCNTDEIMCMSHLTGMCGGAPQAVPVPAPEI
;
A
#
# COMPACT_ATOMS: atom_id res chain seq x y z
N MET A 1 35.41 65.50 -3.54
CA MET A 1 34.70 64.82 -4.66
C MET A 1 34.23 63.49 -4.11
N VAL A 2 32.94 63.42 -3.77
CA VAL A 2 32.31 62.32 -3.04
C VAL A 2 31.66 61.41 -4.08
N LEU A 3 32.07 60.15 -4.13
CA LEU A 3 31.40 59.11 -4.92
C LEU A 3 30.57 58.23 -3.96
N PRO A 4 29.30 57.94 -4.27
CA PRO A 4 28.47 57.11 -3.42
C PRO A 4 28.76 55.62 -3.64
N LEU A 5 28.88 54.86 -2.54
CA LEU A 5 28.79 53.41 -2.58
C LEU A 5 27.35 53.00 -2.88
N SER A 6 27.19 52.16 -3.91
CA SER A 6 25.93 51.55 -4.31
C SER A 6 25.46 50.55 -3.24
N THR A 7 24.20 50.73 -2.83
CA THR A 7 23.39 49.81 -2.05
C THR A 7 22.91 48.68 -2.94
N ASP A 8 23.71 47.63 -3.11
CA ASP A 8 23.25 46.37 -3.71
C ASP A 8 24.13 45.21 -3.23
N LEU A 9 23.95 44.80 -1.96
CA LEU A 9 24.42 43.49 -1.48
C LEU A 9 23.81 43.12 -0.11
N ARG A 10 22.48 43.16 0.02
CA ARG A 10 21.78 42.69 1.24
C ARG A 10 20.59 41.76 1.00
N ILE A 11 20.51 41.14 -0.18
CA ILE A 11 19.54 40.05 -0.44
C ILE A 11 20.31 38.89 -1.08
N LEU A 12 21.22 38.27 -0.32
CA LEU A 12 21.80 36.99 -0.72
C LEU A 12 22.38 36.18 0.46
N MET A 13 21.74 36.23 1.64
CA MET A 13 22.08 35.32 2.77
C MET A 13 20.87 35.08 3.69
N LEU A 14 19.69 34.78 3.12
CA LEU A 14 18.50 34.37 3.88
C LEU A 14 17.73 33.21 3.23
N LEU A 15 18.38 32.40 2.39
CA LEU A 15 17.81 31.19 1.78
C LEU A 15 18.78 30.00 1.88
N ALA A 16 19.35 29.77 3.07
CA ALA A 16 20.22 28.61 3.33
C ALA A 16 19.81 27.83 4.59
N GLY A 17 18.53 27.83 4.95
CA GLY A 17 18.08 27.12 6.14
C GLY A 17 16.58 26.92 6.20
N ALA A 18 16.03 26.07 5.33
CA ALA A 18 14.78 25.31 5.57
C ALA A 18 14.41 24.41 4.37
N VAL A 19 15.32 23.57 3.87
CA VAL A 19 14.93 22.41 3.04
C VAL A 19 15.86 21.25 3.38
N SER A 20 15.56 20.53 4.46
CA SER A 20 16.27 19.29 4.82
C SER A 20 15.32 18.14 5.18
N TRP A 21 14.08 18.20 4.69
CA TRP A 21 13.08 17.13 4.86
C TRP A 21 12.38 16.85 3.54
N LEU A 22 13.14 16.40 2.52
CA LEU A 22 12.63 15.81 1.28
C LEU A 22 13.81 15.19 0.52
N ALA A 23 14.37 14.10 1.02
CA ALA A 23 15.17 13.13 0.27
C ALA A 23 15.64 12.00 1.20
N SER A 24 14.86 10.92 1.25
CA SER A 24 15.47 9.58 1.30
C SER A 24 15.12 8.96 -0.04
N ALA A 25 15.83 9.41 -1.07
CA ALA A 25 15.79 8.88 -2.41
C ALA A 25 16.88 7.79 -2.50
N GLU A 26 16.45 6.53 -2.42
CA GLU A 26 17.17 5.38 -3.00
C GLU A 26 16.27 4.71 -4.05
N ASP A 27 15.59 5.51 -4.87
CA ASP A 27 14.93 5.05 -6.11
C ASP A 27 15.18 6.08 -7.23
N ALA A 28 16.47 6.37 -7.46
CA ALA A 28 16.94 7.10 -8.63
C ALA A 28 17.48 6.10 -9.65
N GLY A 29 16.58 5.48 -10.41
CA GLY A 29 16.92 4.55 -11.47
C GLY A 29 15.79 4.40 -12.48
N ASP A 30 15.57 5.44 -13.29
CA ASP A 30 15.02 5.49 -14.66
C ASP A 30 13.97 6.59 -14.89
N ILE A 31 14.45 7.83 -14.99
CA ILE A 31 13.65 8.98 -15.41
C ILE A 31 13.64 9.17 -16.94
N LEU A 32 14.41 8.37 -17.71
CA LEU A 32 14.49 8.52 -19.17
C LEU A 32 13.50 7.67 -19.99
N SER A 33 12.69 6.81 -19.37
CA SER A 33 11.64 6.02 -20.06
C SER A 33 10.27 6.70 -20.08
N MET A 34 10.14 7.91 -19.53
CA MET A 34 8.85 8.60 -19.33
C MET A 34 8.27 9.33 -20.56
N LEU A 35 8.88 9.24 -21.74
CA LEU A 35 8.40 9.93 -22.95
C LEU A 35 7.82 9.02 -24.05
N GLN A 36 7.58 7.75 -23.77
CA GLN A 36 6.89 6.84 -24.68
C GLN A 36 5.91 5.96 -23.90
N LEU A 37 4.65 6.40 -23.75
CA LEU A 37 3.43 5.57 -23.62
C LEU A 37 2.20 6.37 -23.12
N SER A 38 1.92 7.52 -23.73
CA SER A 38 0.61 8.17 -23.65
C SER A 38 -0.18 8.04 -24.96
N ALA A 39 0.14 7.02 -25.76
CA ALA A 39 -0.67 6.59 -26.88
C ALA A 39 -1.32 5.27 -26.51
N ARG A 40 -2.63 5.32 -26.19
CA ARG A 40 -3.62 4.24 -26.32
C ARG A 40 -3.00 2.86 -26.57
N VAL A 41 -2.40 2.26 -25.53
CA VAL A 41 -2.21 0.81 -25.60
C VAL A 41 -3.61 0.26 -25.48
N ASN A 42 -4.13 -0.19 -26.61
CA ASN A 42 -5.19 -1.17 -26.72
C ASN A 42 -4.82 -2.34 -25.78
N SER A 43 -5.07 -2.18 -24.48
CA SER A 43 -4.91 -3.21 -23.46
C SER A 43 -6.08 -4.19 -23.60
N THR A 44 -6.12 -4.82 -24.76
CA THR A 44 -6.50 -6.22 -24.97
C THR A 44 -5.61 -7.17 -24.15
N GLY A 45 -4.71 -6.64 -23.31
CA GLY A 45 -3.97 -7.30 -22.26
C GLY A 45 -4.89 -8.06 -21.30
N ARG A 46 -5.13 -9.32 -21.68
CA ARG A 46 -5.06 -10.52 -20.82
C ARG A 46 -5.86 -10.46 -19.51
N GLY A 47 -7.19 -10.37 -19.60
CA GLY A 47 -8.11 -10.99 -18.62
C GLY A 47 -7.95 -10.68 -17.12
N LEU A 48 -7.07 -9.77 -16.70
CA LEU A 48 -6.81 -9.40 -15.31
C LEU A 48 -7.04 -7.90 -15.12
N ALA A 49 -7.65 -7.55 -13.99
CA ALA A 49 -7.70 -6.19 -13.47
C ALA A 49 -7.28 -6.22 -11.99
N MET A 50 -6.62 -5.16 -11.53
CA MET A 50 -6.22 -5.05 -10.13
C MET A 50 -7.24 -4.24 -9.36
N ALA A 51 -7.76 -4.77 -8.26
CA ALA A 51 -8.35 -3.96 -7.21
C ALA A 51 -7.23 -3.51 -6.27
N TYR A 52 -7.05 -2.20 -6.10
CA TYR A 52 -6.01 -1.67 -5.24
C TYR A 52 -6.49 -1.64 -3.78
N LEU A 53 -5.86 -2.46 -2.94
CA LEU A 53 -6.09 -2.43 -1.49
C LEU A 53 -4.99 -1.59 -0.81
N PRO A 54 -5.35 -0.52 -0.09
CA PRO A 54 -4.38 0.34 0.58
C PRO A 54 -3.45 -0.43 1.52
N TYR A 55 -2.15 -0.20 1.38
CA TYR A 55 -1.06 -0.82 2.16
C TYR A 55 -0.87 -2.34 1.99
N ASN A 56 -1.40 -2.89 0.89
CA ASN A 56 -1.22 -4.29 0.50
C ASN A 56 -0.34 -4.44 -0.74
N PHE A 57 0.76 -3.70 -0.82
CA PHE A 57 1.69 -3.73 -1.97
C PHE A 57 1.10 -3.25 -3.31
N GLY A 58 -0.10 -2.63 -3.31
CA GLY A 58 -0.73 -2.19 -4.54
C GLY A 58 0.16 -1.26 -5.38
N HIS A 59 0.83 -0.31 -4.74
CA HIS A 59 1.77 0.57 -5.44
C HIS A 59 2.96 -0.18 -6.04
N THR A 60 3.54 -1.13 -5.29
CA THR A 60 4.66 -1.96 -5.78
C THR A 60 4.25 -2.76 -7.01
N VAL A 61 3.05 -3.35 -7.00
CA VAL A 61 2.48 -4.06 -8.16
C VAL A 61 2.26 -3.10 -9.32
N ALA A 62 1.68 -1.93 -9.08
CA ALA A 62 1.40 -0.94 -10.11
C ALA A 62 2.69 -0.43 -10.79
N VAL A 63 3.72 -0.11 -10.02
CA VAL A 63 5.04 0.28 -10.54
C VAL A 63 5.65 -0.86 -11.37
N LYS A 64 5.56 -2.11 -10.89
CA LYS A 64 6.07 -3.25 -11.65
C LYS A 64 5.30 -3.47 -12.96
N ALA A 65 3.97 -3.35 -12.92
CA ALA A 65 3.12 -3.43 -14.11
C ALA A 65 3.45 -2.31 -15.12
N ALA A 66 3.64 -1.08 -14.63
CA ALA A 66 4.00 0.08 -15.45
C ALA A 66 5.36 -0.12 -16.14
N SER A 67 6.35 -0.68 -15.44
CA SER A 67 7.65 -1.04 -16.04
C SER A 67 7.54 -2.09 -17.15
N SER A 68 6.42 -2.81 -17.22
CA SER A 68 6.09 -3.79 -18.27
C SER A 68 5.07 -3.26 -19.29
N GLY A 69 4.80 -1.96 -19.29
CA GLY A 69 3.86 -1.32 -20.22
C GLY A 69 2.37 -1.56 -19.90
N LEU A 70 2.04 -1.98 -18.67
CA LEU A 70 0.67 -2.17 -18.21
C LEU A 70 0.27 -1.10 -17.20
N ALA A 71 -0.99 -0.67 -17.25
CA ALA A 71 -1.57 0.26 -16.28
C ALA A 71 -2.76 -0.40 -15.55
N TRP A 72 -2.63 -0.55 -14.24
CA TRP A 72 -3.65 -1.17 -13.37
C TRP A 72 -4.12 -0.18 -12.31
N GLY A 73 -4.87 0.84 -12.74
CA GLY A 73 -5.60 1.79 -11.87
C GLY A 73 -4.72 2.84 -11.18
N ASP A 74 -3.59 2.44 -10.61
CA ASP A 74 -2.45 3.30 -10.24
C ASP A 74 -1.49 3.33 -11.43
N CYS A 75 -1.11 4.52 -11.88
CA CYS A 75 -0.27 4.74 -13.05
C CYS A 75 1.22 4.61 -12.73
N GLY A 76 1.57 4.24 -11.50
CA GLY A 76 2.96 4.11 -11.04
C GLY A 76 3.62 5.44 -10.75
N ASP A 77 2.95 6.56 -11.03
CA ASP A 77 3.41 7.91 -10.73
C ASP A 77 2.50 8.56 -9.69
N ARG A 78 3.11 9.09 -8.63
CA ARG A 78 2.43 9.84 -7.55
C ARG A 78 2.40 11.34 -7.81
N SER A 79 2.94 11.81 -8.93
CA SER A 79 2.76 13.19 -9.34
C SER A 79 1.26 13.40 -9.60
N GLY A 80 0.62 14.22 -8.75
CA GLY A 80 -0.83 14.47 -8.77
C GLY A 80 -1.35 15.18 -10.02
N THR A 81 -0.57 15.16 -11.11
CA THR A 81 -0.88 15.70 -12.43
C THR A 81 -1.27 14.61 -13.43
N SER A 82 -1.20 13.33 -13.03
CA SER A 82 -1.54 12.23 -13.95
C SER A 82 -3.05 12.14 -14.16
N ALA A 83 -3.48 11.96 -15.41
CA ALA A 83 -4.86 11.66 -15.80
C ALA A 83 -5.28 10.24 -15.38
N CYS A 84 -4.72 9.73 -14.27
CA CYS A 84 -4.91 8.38 -13.83
C CYS A 84 -6.31 8.19 -13.28
N LEU A 85 -6.98 7.14 -13.74
CA LEU A 85 -8.32 6.76 -13.25
C LEU A 85 -8.35 6.64 -11.72
N GLY A 86 -7.27 6.14 -11.12
CA GLY A 86 -7.16 5.98 -9.68
C GLY A 86 -7.24 7.28 -8.87
N PHE A 87 -6.82 8.43 -9.43
CA PHE A 87 -6.84 9.73 -8.74
C PHE A 87 -8.15 10.51 -8.94
N GLN A 88 -9.12 9.98 -9.68
CA GLN A 88 -10.47 10.55 -9.66
C GLN A 88 -11.12 10.32 -8.29
N THR A 89 -12.01 11.20 -7.85
CA THR A 89 -12.70 11.07 -6.56
C THR A 89 -14.07 10.42 -6.74
N SER A 90 -14.41 9.41 -5.94
CA SER A 90 -15.76 8.85 -5.87
C SER A 90 -16.73 9.89 -5.30
N ASN A 91 -17.84 10.12 -5.98
CA ASN A 91 -18.94 10.94 -5.47
C ASN A 91 -19.71 10.26 -4.32
N VAL A 92 -19.53 8.96 -4.11
CA VAL A 92 -20.19 8.20 -3.04
C VAL A 92 -19.41 8.27 -1.74
N THR A 93 -18.08 8.11 -1.81
CA THR A 93 -17.22 8.01 -0.62
C THR A 93 -16.41 9.27 -0.34
N GLY A 94 -16.22 10.14 -1.34
CA GLY A 94 -15.30 11.27 -1.25
C GLY A 94 -13.82 10.91 -1.30
N CYS A 95 -13.48 9.63 -1.55
CA CYS A 95 -12.10 9.14 -1.63
C CYS A 95 -11.65 8.97 -3.09
N HIS A 96 -10.34 8.90 -3.32
CA HIS A 96 -9.78 8.50 -4.60
C HIS A 96 -10.25 7.10 -5.03
N LEU A 97 -10.58 6.93 -6.31
CA LEU A 97 -11.17 5.71 -6.85
C LEU A 97 -10.29 4.50 -6.58
N MET A 98 -8.96 4.63 -6.69
CA MET A 98 -8.05 3.51 -6.39
C MET A 98 -8.17 2.99 -4.96
N TYR A 99 -8.59 3.80 -3.99
CA TYR A 99 -8.80 3.35 -2.61
C TYR A 99 -10.26 3.00 -2.31
N THR A 100 -11.14 3.01 -3.30
CA THR A 100 -12.55 2.67 -3.12
C THR A 100 -12.88 1.29 -3.66
N PRO A 101 -13.72 0.50 -2.98
CA PRO A 101 -14.27 -0.74 -3.53
C PRO A 101 -15.00 -0.50 -4.85
N ALA A 102 -14.87 -1.42 -5.80
CA ALA A 102 -15.45 -1.29 -7.15
C ALA A 102 -16.97 -1.06 -7.14
N LYS A 103 -17.69 -1.55 -6.13
CA LYS A 103 -19.13 -1.30 -5.94
C LYS A 103 -19.50 0.18 -5.69
N GLN A 104 -18.51 1.01 -5.34
CA GLN A 104 -18.67 2.46 -5.09
C GLN A 104 -18.11 3.33 -6.23
N TRP A 105 -17.67 2.72 -7.33
CA TRP A 105 -17.23 3.43 -8.52
C TRP A 105 -18.43 3.79 -9.41
N PRO A 106 -18.33 4.85 -10.24
CA PRO A 106 -19.27 5.05 -11.34
C PRO A 106 -19.38 3.78 -12.20
N ALA A 107 -20.62 3.35 -12.50
CA ALA A 107 -20.87 2.03 -13.06
C ALA A 107 -20.23 1.81 -14.44
N ASP A 108 -20.15 2.86 -15.25
CA ASP A 108 -19.47 2.91 -16.53
C ASP A 108 -17.95 2.74 -16.37
N LEU A 109 -17.32 3.47 -15.45
CA LEU A 109 -15.89 3.33 -15.15
C LEU A 109 -15.55 1.96 -14.56
N ALA A 110 -16.40 1.44 -13.66
CA ALA A 110 -16.22 0.12 -13.09
C ALA A 110 -16.31 -0.97 -14.16
N LYS A 111 -17.27 -0.85 -15.08
CA LYS A 111 -17.41 -1.76 -16.22
C LYS A 111 -16.24 -1.65 -17.19
N GLU A 112 -15.75 -0.44 -17.47
CA GLU A 112 -14.59 -0.22 -18.34
C GLU A 112 -13.32 -0.83 -17.74
N HIS A 113 -13.10 -0.66 -16.43
CA HIS A 113 -11.87 -1.07 -15.76
C HIS A 113 -11.88 -2.56 -15.32
N PHE A 114 -12.98 -3.06 -14.80
CA PHE A 114 -13.08 -4.44 -14.27
C PHE A 114 -13.88 -5.40 -15.16
N GLY A 115 -14.78 -4.88 -16.00
CA GLY A 115 -15.74 -5.69 -16.75
C GLY A 115 -15.07 -6.71 -17.68
N GLY A 116 -15.49 -7.98 -17.56
CA GLY A 116 -14.97 -9.08 -18.38
C GLY A 116 -13.56 -9.55 -18.01
N ARG A 117 -13.00 -9.11 -16.87
CA ARG A 117 -11.68 -9.49 -16.36
C ARG A 117 -11.81 -10.21 -15.02
N SER A 118 -10.85 -11.08 -14.69
CA SER A 118 -10.64 -11.54 -13.32
C SER A 118 -10.03 -10.41 -12.52
N VAL A 119 -10.66 -10.06 -11.40
CA VAL A 119 -10.22 -8.97 -10.53
C VAL A 119 -9.36 -9.58 -9.44
N PHE A 120 -8.07 -9.30 -9.47
CA PHE A 120 -7.15 -9.75 -8.43
C PHE A 120 -6.92 -8.67 -7.38
N GLY A 121 -6.56 -9.10 -6.18
CA GLY A 121 -6.21 -8.22 -5.08
C GLY A 121 -5.35 -8.96 -4.07
N ILE A 122 -4.37 -8.26 -3.49
CA ILE A 122 -3.51 -8.83 -2.46
C ILE A 122 -4.24 -8.72 -1.13
N LEU A 123 -4.52 -9.87 -0.51
CA LEU A 123 -5.15 -9.93 0.80
C LEU A 123 -4.05 -10.08 1.85
N ARG A 124 -3.93 -9.07 2.71
CA ARG A 124 -2.88 -8.98 3.73
C ARG A 124 -3.46 -9.20 5.10
N ASP A 125 -2.68 -9.84 5.97
CA ASP A 125 -3.01 -9.95 7.38
C ASP A 125 -3.28 -8.56 8.00
N PRO A 126 -4.43 -8.33 8.68
CA PRO A 126 -4.78 -7.01 9.19
C PRO A 126 -3.76 -6.41 10.16
N TYR A 127 -3.07 -7.24 10.96
CA TYR A 127 -2.02 -6.76 11.85
C TYR A 127 -0.84 -6.18 11.06
N GLU A 128 -0.38 -6.94 10.07
CA GLU A 128 0.69 -6.50 9.17
C GLU A 128 0.30 -5.31 8.30
N ARG A 129 -0.97 -5.20 7.90
CA ARG A 129 -1.47 -4.03 7.16
C ARG A 129 -1.34 -2.76 7.99
N MET A 130 -1.67 -2.80 9.29
CA MET A 130 -1.52 -1.64 10.18
C MET A 130 -0.06 -1.24 10.39
N VAL A 131 0.83 -2.22 10.51
CA VAL A 131 2.27 -1.97 10.59
C VAL A 131 2.80 -1.36 9.29
N ALA A 132 2.36 -1.83 8.14
CA ALA A 132 2.71 -1.19 6.87
C ALA A 132 2.18 0.23 6.73
N GLN A 133 1.00 0.51 7.30
CA GLN A 133 0.49 1.87 7.36
C GLN A 133 1.38 2.76 8.21
N PHE A 134 1.79 2.29 9.38
CA PHE A 134 2.73 3.00 10.23
C PHE A 134 4.07 3.25 9.52
N ARG A 135 4.63 2.25 8.83
CA ARG A 135 5.88 2.40 8.06
C ARG A 135 5.73 3.38 6.90
N GLY A 136 4.59 3.34 6.19
CA GLY A 136 4.38 4.12 4.98
C GLY A 136 3.95 5.57 5.22
N SER A 137 3.19 5.84 6.28
CA SER A 137 2.63 7.16 6.57
C SER A 137 2.90 7.68 7.98
N GLY A 138 3.46 6.86 8.87
CA GLY A 138 3.67 7.22 10.28
C GLY A 138 4.63 8.39 10.48
N ALA A 139 5.65 8.57 9.64
CA ALA A 139 6.54 9.72 9.72
C ALA A 139 5.79 11.06 9.54
N ARG A 140 4.71 11.06 8.76
CA ARG A 140 3.85 12.22 8.53
C ARG A 140 2.74 12.30 9.58
N ASP A 141 2.09 11.18 9.87
CA ASP A 141 0.86 11.16 10.66
C ASP A 141 1.13 11.13 12.18
N TYR A 142 2.26 10.55 12.61
CA TYR A 142 2.68 10.38 14.01
C TYR A 142 4.21 10.51 14.12
N PRO A 143 4.80 11.68 13.81
CA PRO A 143 6.25 11.84 13.71
C PRO A 143 7.02 11.43 14.97
N GLU A 144 6.46 11.68 16.16
CA GLU A 144 7.06 11.31 17.44
C GLU A 144 7.09 9.80 17.67
N LEU A 145 6.00 9.11 17.33
CA LEU A 145 5.89 7.66 17.49
C LEU A 145 6.71 6.94 16.43
N HIS A 146 6.74 7.47 15.21
CA HIS A 146 7.59 6.95 14.14
C HIS A 146 9.09 7.11 14.45
N ALA A 147 9.50 8.24 15.05
CA ALA A 147 10.87 8.42 15.49
C ALA A 147 11.29 7.42 16.59
N ALA A 148 10.36 7.07 17.48
CA ALA A 148 10.56 6.07 18.54
C ALA A 148 10.31 4.62 18.08
N CYS A 149 9.88 4.41 16.83
CA CYS A 149 9.36 3.14 16.34
C CYS A 149 8.27 2.51 17.23
N ASP A 150 7.45 3.34 17.90
CA ASP A 150 6.33 2.91 18.73
C ASP A 150 5.08 2.66 17.87
N VAL A 151 5.12 1.53 17.15
CA VAL A 151 4.01 1.12 16.27
C VAL A 151 2.74 0.79 17.06
N SER A 152 2.87 0.30 18.30
CA SER A 152 1.72 -0.06 19.15
C SER A 152 0.87 1.16 19.46
N GLU A 153 1.47 2.23 19.99
CA GLU A 153 0.73 3.45 20.33
C GLU A 153 0.17 4.13 19.06
N ALA A 154 0.92 4.11 17.96
CA ALA A 154 0.46 4.70 16.70
C ALA A 154 -0.78 3.97 16.16
N VAL A 155 -0.77 2.63 16.18
CA VAL A 155 -1.92 1.82 15.77
C VAL A 155 -3.10 2.04 16.70
N LYS A 156 -2.91 2.11 18.02
CA LYS A 156 -4.01 2.39 18.96
C LYS A 156 -4.67 3.75 18.70
N ARG A 157 -3.87 4.82 18.52
CA ARG A 157 -4.41 6.15 18.17
C ARG A 157 -5.21 6.12 16.87
N ARG A 158 -4.68 5.44 15.85
CA ARG A 158 -5.35 5.28 14.56
C ARG A 158 -6.67 4.50 14.68
N MET A 159 -6.67 3.38 15.38
CA MET A 159 -7.87 2.55 15.58
C MET A 159 -8.95 3.28 16.36
N ARG A 160 -8.61 3.97 17.46
CA ARG A 160 -9.58 4.78 18.22
C ARG A 160 -10.25 5.83 17.32
N SER A 161 -9.43 6.62 16.61
CA SER A 161 -9.95 7.64 15.68
C SER A 161 -10.85 7.04 14.60
N TYR A 162 -10.48 5.89 14.05
CA TYR A 162 -11.28 5.25 13.02
C TYR A 162 -12.60 4.67 13.56
N LEU A 163 -12.54 3.93 14.67
CA LEU A 163 -13.73 3.36 15.32
C LEU A 163 -14.73 4.45 15.71
N ASP A 164 -14.26 5.61 16.20
CA ASP A 164 -15.12 6.75 16.49
C ASP A 164 -15.78 7.31 15.23
N SER A 165 -15.05 7.38 14.11
CA SER A 165 -15.64 7.79 12.82
C SER A 165 -16.70 6.82 12.32
N VAL A 166 -16.45 5.51 12.42
CA VAL A 166 -17.42 4.47 12.04
C VAL A 166 -18.67 4.56 12.92
N ARG A 167 -18.52 4.74 14.23
CA ARG A 167 -19.65 4.97 15.16
C ARG A 167 -20.43 6.23 14.81
N GLY A 168 -19.74 7.26 14.31
CA GLY A 168 -20.33 8.47 13.76
C GLY A 168 -20.98 8.32 12.37
N GLY A 169 -20.98 7.12 11.79
CA GLY A 169 -21.59 6.82 10.48
C GLY A 169 -20.70 7.13 9.28
N ASN A 170 -19.41 7.43 9.48
CA ASN A 170 -18.46 7.69 8.40
C ASN A 170 -17.32 6.66 8.38
N PRO A 171 -17.40 5.59 7.55
CA PRO A 171 -16.32 4.63 7.40
C PRO A 171 -15.21 5.09 6.42
N TYR A 172 -15.42 6.18 5.68
CA TYR A 172 -14.58 6.62 4.58
C TYR A 172 -13.52 7.65 5.03
N VAL A 173 -12.76 7.33 6.07
CA VAL A 173 -11.70 8.21 6.58
C VAL A 173 -10.35 7.93 5.94
N SER A 174 -9.46 8.92 6.04
CA SER A 174 -8.10 8.84 5.52
C SER A 174 -8.10 8.37 4.06
N ASP A 175 -8.95 8.99 3.24
CA ASP A 175 -9.07 8.65 1.82
C ASP A 175 -9.38 7.15 1.59
N CYS A 176 -10.28 6.61 2.41
CA CYS A 176 -10.70 5.21 2.40
C CYS A 176 -9.59 4.19 2.72
N MET A 177 -8.39 4.64 3.12
CA MET A 177 -7.25 3.77 3.42
C MET A 177 -7.49 2.81 4.59
N MET A 178 -8.49 3.12 5.43
CA MET A 178 -8.86 2.33 6.62
C MET A 178 -9.94 1.27 6.37
N LEU A 179 -10.60 1.26 5.20
CA LEU A 179 -11.70 0.33 4.93
C LEU A 179 -11.25 -1.13 5.09
N PRO A 180 -12.10 -2.03 5.64
CA PRO A 180 -11.86 -3.46 5.62
C PRO A 180 -11.64 -3.97 4.18
N GLN A 181 -10.66 -4.87 4.01
CA GLN A 181 -10.36 -5.50 2.73
C GLN A 181 -11.56 -6.28 2.18
N ALA A 182 -12.39 -6.82 3.07
CA ALA A 182 -13.62 -7.52 2.69
C ALA A 182 -14.56 -6.66 1.83
N GLU A 183 -14.55 -5.34 1.97
CA GLU A 183 -15.38 -4.45 1.14
C GLU A 183 -15.02 -4.52 -0.35
N TYR A 184 -13.77 -4.84 -0.69
CA TYR A 184 -13.27 -4.92 -2.07
C TYR A 184 -13.63 -6.24 -2.75
N PHE A 185 -14.11 -7.23 -2.01
CA PHE A 185 -14.53 -8.54 -2.53
C PHE A 185 -16.03 -8.56 -2.88
N GLU A 186 -16.76 -7.50 -2.58
CA GLU A 186 -18.21 -7.44 -2.73
C GLU A 186 -18.65 -6.79 -4.04
N GLY A 187 -19.80 -7.23 -4.54
CA GLY A 187 -20.42 -6.71 -5.76
C GLY A 187 -19.93 -7.41 -7.04
N PRO A 188 -20.49 -7.02 -8.20
CA PRO A 188 -20.25 -7.70 -9.48
C PRO A 188 -18.81 -7.57 -10.00
N ASN A 189 -18.08 -6.55 -9.55
CA ASN A 189 -16.69 -6.27 -9.92
C ASN A 189 -15.73 -6.44 -8.72
N GLY A 190 -16.16 -7.17 -7.68
CA GLY A 190 -15.32 -7.45 -6.52
C GLY A 190 -14.16 -8.38 -6.86
N ILE A 191 -13.15 -8.40 -6.00
CA ILE A 191 -12.00 -9.31 -6.11
C ILE A 191 -12.50 -10.76 -6.15
N ASN A 192 -12.11 -11.48 -7.20
CA ASN A 192 -12.39 -12.90 -7.39
C ASN A 192 -11.11 -13.75 -7.52
N LEU A 193 -9.95 -13.11 -7.53
CA LEU A 193 -8.64 -13.76 -7.57
C LEU A 193 -7.74 -13.23 -6.42
N PRO A 194 -7.93 -13.72 -5.19
CA PRO A 194 -7.12 -13.27 -4.05
C PRO A 194 -5.69 -13.77 -4.15
N ILE A 195 -4.74 -12.87 -3.90
CA ILE A 195 -3.30 -13.19 -3.79
C ILE A 195 -2.93 -13.19 -2.31
N ASP A 196 -2.28 -14.26 -1.86
CA ASP A 196 -1.88 -14.43 -0.46
C ASP A 196 -0.73 -13.47 -0.10
N GLY A 197 -1.03 -12.43 0.67
CA GLY A 197 -0.06 -11.46 1.14
C GLY A 197 1.02 -12.06 2.06
N ARG A 198 0.75 -13.19 2.73
CA ARG A 198 1.73 -13.86 3.61
C ARG A 198 2.88 -14.47 2.83
N LEU A 199 2.60 -14.90 1.60
CA LEU A 199 3.54 -15.59 0.71
C LEU A 199 4.15 -14.69 -0.36
N LEU A 200 4.04 -13.37 -0.24
CA LEU A 200 4.68 -12.46 -1.20
C LEU A 200 6.22 -12.56 -1.13
N PRO A 201 6.92 -12.52 -2.29
CA PRO A 201 6.39 -12.31 -3.64
C PRO A 201 5.90 -13.58 -4.37
N LEU A 202 6.05 -14.77 -3.76
CA LEU A 202 5.83 -16.06 -4.41
C LEU A 202 4.40 -16.23 -4.94
N SER A 203 3.39 -15.97 -4.11
CA SER A 203 1.97 -16.09 -4.49
C SER A 203 1.57 -15.14 -5.62
N PHE A 204 2.14 -13.93 -5.66
CA PHE A 204 1.91 -12.98 -6.73
C PHE A 204 2.52 -13.45 -8.04
N ASN A 205 3.80 -13.87 -8.00
CA ASN A 205 4.51 -14.35 -9.19
C ASN A 205 3.80 -15.57 -9.80
N GLU A 206 3.35 -16.51 -8.97
CA GLU A 206 2.58 -17.68 -9.42
C GLU A 206 1.29 -17.27 -10.16
N VAL A 207 0.53 -16.32 -9.61
CA VAL A 207 -0.70 -15.83 -10.26
C VAL A 207 -0.38 -15.12 -11.58
N MET A 208 0.67 -14.29 -11.61
CA MET A 208 1.08 -13.61 -12.84
C MET A 208 1.49 -14.63 -13.92
N GLU A 209 2.32 -15.61 -13.61
CA GLU A 209 2.71 -16.67 -14.55
C GLU A 209 1.48 -17.44 -15.09
N ARG A 210 0.59 -17.87 -14.20
CA ARG A 210 -0.62 -18.64 -14.56
C ARG A 210 -1.55 -17.88 -15.51
N HIS A 211 -1.62 -16.56 -15.37
CA HIS A 211 -2.46 -15.70 -16.21
C HIS A 211 -1.73 -15.14 -17.43
N GLY A 212 -0.54 -15.66 -17.74
CA GLY A 212 0.23 -15.29 -18.93
C GLY A 212 0.95 -13.96 -18.78
N TYR A 213 1.46 -13.63 -17.60
CA TYR A 213 2.28 -12.44 -17.32
C TYR A 213 3.68 -12.79 -16.77
N PRO A 214 4.47 -13.64 -17.45
CA PRO A 214 5.74 -14.14 -16.92
C PRO A 214 6.83 -13.07 -16.75
N THR A 215 6.64 -11.87 -17.29
CA THR A 215 7.57 -10.74 -17.13
C THR A 215 7.26 -9.87 -15.91
N ILE A 216 6.11 -10.08 -15.27
CA ILE A 216 5.64 -9.29 -14.12
C ILE A 216 5.95 -10.05 -12.84
N HIS A 217 7.23 -10.03 -12.43
CA HIS A 217 7.66 -10.63 -11.16
C HIS A 217 8.06 -9.57 -10.13
N MET A 218 7.62 -9.77 -8.90
CA MET A 218 8.10 -9.05 -7.73
C MET A 218 9.39 -9.71 -7.22
N ALA A 219 10.37 -8.88 -6.85
CA ALA A 219 11.60 -9.32 -6.19
C ALA A 219 11.37 -9.61 -4.70
N THR A 220 12.27 -10.38 -4.09
CA THR A 220 12.27 -10.71 -2.66
C THR A 220 12.93 -9.64 -1.78
N THR A 221 13.54 -8.63 -2.38
CA THR A 221 14.18 -7.52 -1.69
C THR A 221 13.13 -6.57 -1.15
N ALA A 222 13.06 -6.41 0.17
CA ALA A 222 12.32 -5.30 0.77
C ALA A 222 13.20 -4.06 0.84
N VAL A 223 12.55 -2.91 0.86
CA VAL A 223 13.20 -1.62 1.13
C VAL A 223 13.72 -1.65 2.57
N SER A 224 14.97 -1.22 2.79
CA SER A 224 15.50 -1.02 4.13
C SER A 224 14.62 -0.03 4.88
N LEU A 225 14.11 -0.43 6.04
CA LEU A 225 13.20 0.39 6.83
C LEU A 225 13.92 0.92 8.07
N LYS A 226 13.76 2.22 8.34
CA LYS A 226 14.28 2.85 9.56
C LYS A 226 13.74 2.17 10.84
N CYS A 227 12.49 1.69 10.79
CA CYS A 227 11.86 0.97 11.89
C CYS A 227 11.66 -0.50 11.50
N GLU A 228 12.50 -1.37 12.06
CA GLU A 228 12.37 -2.82 11.97
C GLU A 228 11.30 -3.33 12.96
N VAL A 229 10.04 -2.94 12.73
CA VAL A 229 8.88 -3.33 13.56
C VAL A 229 7.90 -4.14 12.74
N SER A 230 7.36 -5.23 13.26
CA SER A 230 6.36 -6.08 12.59
C SER A 230 5.09 -6.19 13.43
N SER A 231 4.14 -7.04 13.06
CA SER A 231 2.96 -7.34 13.86
C SER A 231 3.32 -7.90 15.25
N PHE A 232 4.52 -8.48 15.42
CA PHE A 232 5.07 -8.89 16.72
C PHE A 232 5.34 -7.71 17.66
N SER A 233 5.50 -6.51 17.12
CA SER A 233 5.70 -5.28 17.90
C SER A 233 4.39 -4.66 18.40
N LEU A 234 3.23 -5.23 18.06
CA LEU A 234 1.92 -4.78 18.54
C LEU A 234 1.64 -5.36 19.93
N ASP A 235 1.24 -4.52 20.89
CA ASP A 235 0.77 -4.96 22.20
C ASP A 235 -0.64 -5.61 22.13
N ALA A 236 -1.08 -6.21 23.24
CA ALA A 236 -2.36 -6.91 23.29
C ALA A 236 -3.57 -5.99 23.02
N GLU A 237 -3.49 -4.72 23.46
CA GLU A 237 -4.57 -3.75 23.27
C GLU A 237 -4.69 -3.35 21.79
N ALA A 238 -3.57 -3.05 21.12
CA ALA A 238 -3.51 -2.76 19.70
C ALA A 238 -4.06 -3.93 18.88
N ARG A 239 -3.65 -5.17 19.19
CA ARG A 239 -4.15 -6.37 18.51
C ARG A 239 -5.66 -6.57 18.72
N ALA A 240 -6.18 -6.30 19.91
CA ALA A 240 -7.61 -6.39 20.18
C ALA A 240 -8.41 -5.41 19.31
N MET A 241 -7.96 -4.15 19.20
CA MET A 241 -8.61 -3.14 18.36
C MET A 241 -8.58 -3.50 16.87
N VAL A 242 -7.43 -3.98 16.36
CA VAL A 242 -7.31 -4.44 14.97
C VAL A 242 -8.24 -5.62 14.71
N LYS A 243 -8.35 -6.57 15.65
CA LYS A 243 -9.26 -7.72 15.54
C LYS A 243 -10.72 -7.28 15.50
N GLU A 244 -11.12 -6.37 16.37
CA GLU A 244 -12.49 -5.81 16.39
C GLU A 244 -12.84 -5.18 15.04
N MET A 245 -11.97 -4.31 14.53
CA MET A 245 -12.22 -3.57 13.29
C MET A 245 -12.21 -4.47 12.04
N TYR A 246 -11.25 -5.40 11.97
CA TYR A 246 -10.97 -6.20 10.77
C TYR A 246 -11.39 -7.67 10.91
N ALA A 247 -12.37 -7.97 11.77
CA ALA A 247 -12.89 -9.33 11.94
C ALA A 247 -13.34 -9.98 10.61
N ARG A 248 -13.94 -9.18 9.71
CA ARG A 248 -14.35 -9.65 8.37
C ARG A 248 -13.16 -9.97 7.46
N ASP A 249 -12.05 -9.26 7.59
CA ASP A 249 -10.83 -9.54 6.82
C ASP A 249 -10.18 -10.84 7.31
N LEU A 250 -10.15 -11.07 8.62
CA LEU A 250 -9.65 -12.33 9.19
C LEU A 250 -10.49 -13.54 8.75
N ALA A 251 -11.82 -13.40 8.75
CA ALA A 251 -12.72 -14.43 8.24
C ALA A 251 -12.50 -14.68 6.74
N LEU A 252 -12.26 -13.61 5.96
CA LEU A 252 -11.99 -13.71 4.54
C LEU A 252 -10.65 -14.42 4.25
N ILE A 253 -9.62 -14.13 5.03
CA ILE A 253 -8.31 -14.82 4.96
C ILE A 253 -8.48 -16.31 5.27
N CYS A 254 -9.18 -16.66 6.34
CA CYS A 254 -9.50 -18.06 6.67
C CYS A 254 -10.23 -18.76 5.52
N LYS A 255 -11.23 -18.09 4.92
CA LYS A 255 -12.00 -18.62 3.79
C LYS A 255 -11.14 -18.93 2.56
N HIS A 256 -10.18 -18.05 2.22
CA HIS A 256 -9.41 -18.19 0.98
C HIS A 256 -8.12 -19.00 1.13
N PHE A 257 -7.49 -18.97 2.30
CA PHE A 257 -6.16 -19.55 2.50
C PHE A 257 -6.07 -20.53 3.67
N GLY A 258 -7.16 -20.75 4.43
CA GLY A 258 -7.18 -21.67 5.57
C GLY A 258 -6.52 -21.15 6.84
N TYR A 259 -6.03 -19.90 6.85
CA TYR A 259 -5.45 -19.29 8.05
C TYR A 259 -6.55 -18.80 8.99
N CYS A 260 -7.02 -19.69 9.85
CA CYS A 260 -8.19 -19.43 10.69
C CYS A 260 -7.86 -19.03 12.14
N ASN A 261 -6.59 -19.07 12.53
CA ASN A 261 -6.17 -18.58 13.84
C ASN A 261 -6.13 -17.05 13.85
N THR A 262 -7.18 -16.43 14.38
CA THR A 262 -7.26 -14.95 14.46
C THR A 262 -6.30 -14.33 15.47
N ASP A 263 -5.63 -15.13 16.32
CA ASP A 263 -4.59 -14.69 17.25
C ASP A 263 -3.18 -14.90 16.70
N GLU A 264 -3.06 -15.49 15.51
CA GLU A 264 -1.76 -15.69 14.87
C GLU A 264 -1.15 -14.34 14.49
N ILE A 265 0.01 -14.07 15.07
CA ILE A 265 0.88 -12.97 14.69
C ILE A 265 1.83 -13.49 13.63
N MET A 266 1.93 -12.78 12.51
CA MET A 266 2.74 -13.22 11.38
C MET A 266 3.48 -12.05 10.74
N CYS A 267 4.63 -12.33 10.15
CA CYS A 267 5.37 -11.37 9.35
C CYS A 267 5.74 -12.00 8.01
N MET A 268 5.99 -11.19 6.99
CA MET A 268 6.36 -11.71 5.66
C MET A 268 7.82 -12.15 5.64
N SER A 269 8.07 -13.39 6.03
CA SER A 269 9.41 -13.98 6.16
C SER A 269 10.18 -14.08 4.85
N HIS A 270 9.48 -14.07 3.71
CA HIS A 270 10.08 -14.05 2.37
C HIS A 270 10.59 -12.68 1.93
N LEU A 271 10.35 -11.63 2.72
CA LEU A 271 10.81 -10.27 2.47
C LEU A 271 11.81 -9.85 3.56
N THR A 272 13.04 -9.58 3.14
CA THR A 272 14.14 -9.21 4.06
C THR A 272 13.74 -8.00 4.90
N GLY A 273 13.96 -8.02 6.22
CA GLY A 273 13.67 -6.88 7.11
C GLY A 273 12.19 -6.66 7.45
N MET A 274 11.25 -7.46 6.93
CA MET A 274 9.83 -7.30 7.25
C MET A 274 9.42 -7.89 8.60
N CYS A 275 10.26 -8.75 9.19
CA CYS A 275 10.02 -9.49 10.43
C CYS A 275 10.71 -8.91 11.67
N GLY A 276 11.07 -7.63 11.67
CA GLY A 276 11.68 -7.00 12.84
C GLY A 276 10.79 -7.10 14.10
N GLY A 277 11.40 -7.34 15.25
CA GLY A 277 10.68 -7.59 16.51
C GLY A 277 10.04 -8.98 16.63
N ALA A 278 10.07 -9.81 15.59
CA ALA A 278 9.75 -11.22 15.74
C ALA A 278 10.75 -11.88 16.71
N PRO A 279 10.34 -12.88 17.51
CA PRO A 279 11.28 -13.73 18.22
C PRO A 279 12.31 -14.22 17.22
N GLN A 280 13.61 -14.11 17.55
CA GLN A 280 14.63 -14.71 16.70
C GLN A 280 14.24 -16.17 16.51
N ALA A 281 14.00 -16.57 15.26
CA ALA A 281 13.71 -17.94 14.95
C ALA A 281 14.85 -18.76 15.56
N VAL A 282 14.54 -19.67 16.47
CA VAL A 282 15.52 -20.67 16.90
C VAL A 282 16.04 -21.28 15.61
N PRO A 283 17.36 -21.25 15.34
CA PRO A 283 17.91 -21.76 14.10
C PRO A 283 17.33 -23.15 13.86
N VAL A 284 16.53 -23.29 12.79
CA VAL A 284 16.06 -24.62 12.39
C VAL A 284 17.35 -25.34 11.98
N PRO A 285 17.73 -26.43 12.67
CA PRO A 285 18.93 -27.16 12.29
C PRO A 285 18.82 -27.49 10.80
N ALA A 286 19.90 -27.25 10.07
CA ALA A 286 19.95 -27.55 8.64
C ALA A 286 19.47 -29.00 8.44
N PRO A 287 18.63 -29.28 7.43
CA PRO A 287 18.21 -30.64 7.15
C PRO A 287 19.47 -31.50 7.00
N GLU A 288 19.58 -32.57 7.79
CA GLU A 288 20.64 -33.57 7.60
C GLU A 288 20.49 -34.12 6.18
N ILE A 289 21.52 -33.91 5.35
CA ILE A 289 21.61 -34.41 3.97
C ILE A 289 22.17 -35.83 3.99
#